data_AF-A0A0D7A6D8-F1
#
_entry.id   AF-A0A0D7A6D8-F1
#
_cell.length_a   1.000
_cell.length_b   1.000
_cell.length_c   1.000
_cell.angle_alpha   90.00
_cell.angle_beta   90.00
_cell.angle_gamma   90.00
#
_symmetry.space_group_name_H-M   'P 1'
#
loop_
_entity.id
_entity.type
_entity.pdbx_description
1 polymer ?
#
loop_
_entity_poly.entity_id
_entity_poly.type
_entity_poly.pdbx_seq_one_letter_code
_entity_poly.pdbx_strand_id
1 'polypeptide(L)'
;MSDLPSLTSGLVSSRFISQDDLETAKARREEQWKAAYARLGQEPPPVQQEDSYDGRSLAEKLAANKIAKQEEWEEKTKLANQFRALTEDETMYLDTIREKQEQEERTRKERDGEEVKGFKE
;
A
#
# COMPACT_ATOMS: atom_id res chain seq x y z
N MET A 1 8.47 -16.79 -50.67
CA MET A 1 7.65 -15.56 -50.63
C MET A 1 6.34 -15.96 -49.99
N SER A 2 6.15 -15.60 -48.73
CA SER A 2 5.02 -16.03 -47.91
C SER A 2 3.91 -15.00 -48.06
N ASP A 3 2.77 -15.40 -48.63
CA ASP A 3 1.61 -14.54 -48.81
C ASP A 3 1.02 -14.13 -47.45
N LEU A 4 0.96 -12.82 -47.19
CA LEU A 4 0.29 -12.26 -46.01
C LEU A 4 -1.22 -12.27 -46.25
N PRO A 5 -2.04 -12.66 -45.24
CA PRO A 5 -3.49 -12.66 -45.39
C PRO A 5 -4.02 -11.22 -45.56
N SER A 6 -4.65 -10.96 -46.70
CA SER A 6 -5.33 -9.70 -47.02
C SER A 6 -6.56 -9.52 -46.12
N LEU A 7 -6.52 -8.54 -45.21
CA LEU A 7 -7.60 -8.22 -44.28
C LEU A 7 -8.71 -7.32 -44.88
N THR A 8 -8.71 -7.05 -46.19
CA THR A 8 -9.37 -5.83 -46.70
C THR A 8 -10.75 -5.99 -47.33
N SER A 9 -11.43 -7.16 -47.34
CA SER A 9 -12.64 -7.27 -48.19
C SER A 9 -13.85 -8.07 -47.68
N GLY A 10 -13.83 -8.69 -46.51
CA GLY A 10 -15.04 -9.44 -46.12
C GLY A 10 -15.11 -9.93 -44.69
N LEU A 11 -15.22 -9.02 -43.71
CA LEU A 11 -15.77 -9.34 -42.38
C LEU A 11 -15.99 -8.13 -41.44
N VAL A 12 -15.84 -6.89 -41.90
CA VAL A 12 -15.93 -5.71 -41.02
C VAL A 12 -17.37 -5.19 -40.89
N SER A 13 -18.20 -5.33 -41.92
CA SER A 13 -19.59 -4.84 -41.90
C SER A 13 -20.49 -5.53 -40.86
N SER A 14 -20.15 -6.75 -40.41
CA SER A 14 -20.92 -7.50 -39.40
C SER A 14 -20.39 -7.31 -37.97
N ARG A 15 -19.39 -6.45 -37.77
CA ARG A 15 -18.80 -6.15 -36.44
C ARG A 15 -19.03 -4.71 -35.99
N PHE A 16 -19.63 -3.88 -36.84
CA PHE A 16 -20.09 -2.56 -36.44
C PHE A 16 -21.42 -2.71 -35.70
N ILE A 17 -21.44 -2.30 -34.44
CA ILE A 17 -22.63 -2.25 -33.59
C ILE A 17 -23.01 -0.78 -33.51
N SER A 18 -24.28 -0.45 -33.75
CA SER A 18 -24.74 0.93 -33.61
C SER A 18 -24.75 1.37 -32.15
N GLN A 19 -24.70 2.67 -31.90
CA GLN A 19 -24.80 3.18 -30.54
C GLN A 19 -26.14 2.79 -29.90
N ASP A 20 -27.23 2.81 -30.66
CA ASP A 20 -28.57 2.41 -30.20
C ASP A 20 -28.61 0.92 -29.80
N ASP A 21 -27.94 0.04 -30.56
CA ASP A 21 -27.83 -1.38 -30.23
C ASP A 21 -27.06 -1.60 -28.91
N LEU A 22 -26.04 -0.78 -28.63
CA LEU A 22 -25.30 -0.83 -27.37
C LEU A 22 -26.14 -0.34 -26.19
N GLU A 23 -26.90 0.75 -26.37
CA GLU A 23 -27.78 1.31 -25.34
C GLU A 23 -28.91 0.34 -24.98
N THR A 24 -29.56 -0.26 -25.98
CA THR A 24 -30.61 -1.27 -25.76
C THR A 24 -30.06 -2.53 -25.08
N ALA A 25 -28.85 -2.97 -25.43
CA ALA A 25 -28.19 -4.08 -24.77
C ALA A 25 -27.82 -3.76 -23.31
N LYS A 26 -27.37 -2.54 -23.01
CA LYS A 26 -27.12 -2.07 -21.65
C LYS A 26 -28.41 -2.05 -20.82
N ALA A 27 -29.50 -1.49 -21.35
CA ALA A 27 -30.79 -1.44 -20.67
C ALA A 27 -31.32 -2.84 -20.31
N ARG A 28 -31.29 -3.79 -21.25
CA ARG A 28 -31.68 -5.19 -21.00
C ARG A 28 -30.84 -5.84 -19.91
N ARG A 29 -29.53 -5.57 -19.88
CA ARG A 29 -28.62 -6.10 -18.85
C ARG A 29 -28.97 -5.53 -17.48
N GLU A 30 -29.24 -4.23 -17.37
CA GLU A 30 -29.63 -3.59 -16.13
C GLU A 30 -30.97 -4.11 -15.59
N GLU A 31 -31.96 -4.33 -16.47
CA GLU A 31 -33.24 -4.93 -16.10
C GLU A 31 -33.06 -6.34 -15.55
N GLN A 32 -32.28 -7.17 -16.24
CA GLN A 32 -31.97 -8.53 -15.78
C GLN A 32 -31.23 -8.54 -14.45
N TRP A 33 -30.28 -7.61 -14.28
CA TRP A 33 -29.56 -7.42 -13.03
C TRP A 33 -30.52 -7.08 -11.89
N LYS A 34 -31.35 -6.04 -12.05
CA LYS A 34 -32.35 -5.63 -11.05
C LYS A 34 -33.31 -6.77 -10.71
N ALA A 35 -33.78 -7.52 -11.71
CA ALA A 35 -34.66 -8.67 -11.50
C ALA A 35 -33.98 -9.80 -10.71
N ALA A 36 -32.69 -10.06 -10.94
CA ALA A 36 -31.92 -11.06 -10.21
C ALA A 36 -31.78 -10.71 -8.72
N TYR A 37 -31.47 -9.44 -8.41
CA TYR A 37 -31.37 -8.97 -7.02
C TYR A 37 -32.74 -8.92 -6.32
N ALA A 38 -33.80 -8.51 -7.03
CA ALA A 38 -35.16 -8.56 -6.50
C ALA A 38 -35.59 -9.99 -6.13
N ARG A 39 -35.21 -10.99 -6.94
CA ARG A 39 -35.45 -12.41 -6.62
C ARG A 39 -34.68 -12.88 -5.38
N LEU A 40 -33.49 -12.33 -5.13
CA LEU A 40 -32.67 -12.64 -3.96
C LEU A 40 -33.16 -11.90 -2.69
N GLY A 41 -34.08 -10.95 -2.82
CA GLY A 41 -34.57 -10.12 -1.71
C GLY A 41 -33.51 -9.15 -1.17
N GLN A 42 -32.48 -8.87 -1.97
CA GLN A 42 -31.39 -7.95 -1.62
C GLN A 42 -31.45 -6.71 -2.52
N GLU A 43 -31.07 -5.56 -1.97
CA GLU A 43 -30.93 -4.36 -2.77
C GLU A 43 -29.72 -4.51 -3.71
N PRO A 44 -29.84 -4.18 -5.01
CA PRO A 44 -28.70 -4.17 -5.90
C PRO A 44 -27.63 -3.22 -5.36
N PRO A 45 -26.34 -3.60 -5.39
CA PRO A 45 -25.27 -2.68 -5.04
C PRO A 45 -25.34 -1.44 -5.96
N PRO A 46 -24.93 -0.27 -5.46
CA PRO A 46 -24.95 0.97 -6.23
C PRO A 46 -24.19 0.76 -7.55
N VAL A 47 -24.79 1.23 -8.64
CA VAL A 47 -24.17 1.18 -9.96
C VAL A 47 -22.82 1.88 -9.86
N GLN A 48 -21.74 1.14 -10.14
CA GLN A 48 -20.42 1.74 -10.23
C GLN A 48 -20.48 2.79 -11.33
N GLN A 49 -20.37 4.05 -10.95
CA GLN A 49 -20.24 5.12 -11.93
C GLN A 49 -19.01 4.80 -12.77
N GLU A 50 -19.16 4.81 -14.10
CA GLU A 50 -17.98 4.70 -14.94
C GLU A 50 -17.07 5.86 -14.59
N ASP A 51 -15.86 5.53 -14.13
CA ASP A 51 -14.87 6.52 -13.75
C ASP A 51 -14.74 7.52 -14.91
N SER A 52 -14.82 8.81 -14.59
CA SER A 52 -14.62 9.88 -15.56
C SER A 52 -13.39 9.56 -16.40
N TYR A 53 -13.55 9.55 -17.72
CA TYR A 53 -12.49 9.16 -18.65
C TYR A 53 -11.21 9.95 -18.34
N ASP A 54 -10.27 9.28 -17.72
CA ASP A 54 -8.99 9.87 -17.34
C ASP A 54 -8.10 9.88 -18.58
N GLY A 55 -7.85 11.10 -19.09
CA GLY A 55 -7.00 11.35 -20.26
C GLY A 55 -5.53 11.03 -20.07
N ARG A 56 -5.09 10.65 -18.86
CA ARG A 56 -3.73 10.14 -18.62
C ARG A 56 -3.51 8.82 -19.35
N SER A 57 -2.29 8.65 -19.82
CA SER A 57 -1.85 7.40 -20.44
C SER A 57 -1.92 6.24 -19.45
N LEU A 58 -2.05 5.02 -19.96
CA LEU A 58 -2.02 3.81 -19.14
C LEU A 58 -0.71 3.71 -18.34
N ALA A 59 0.41 4.17 -18.90
CA ALA A 59 1.72 4.17 -18.25
C ALA A 59 1.72 5.06 -16.99
N GLU A 60 1.16 6.27 -17.08
CA GLU A 60 1.03 7.19 -15.94
C GLU A 60 0.11 6.61 -14.86
N LYS A 61 -1.02 5.98 -15.25
CA LYS A 61 -1.92 5.31 -14.30
C LYS A 61 -1.22 4.18 -13.55
N LEU A 62 -0.45 3.35 -14.26
CA LEU A 62 0.31 2.25 -13.65
C LEU A 62 1.43 2.77 -12.75
N ALA A 63 2.10 3.86 -13.13
CA ALA A 63 3.12 4.49 -12.29
C ALA A 63 2.51 5.04 -10.99
N ALA A 64 1.40 5.77 -11.09
CA ALA A 64 0.69 6.31 -9.93
C ALA A 64 0.24 5.19 -8.97
N ASN A 65 -0.32 4.10 -9.49
CA ASN A 65 -0.72 2.95 -8.67
C ASN A 65 0.47 2.28 -7.96
N LYS A 66 1.62 2.17 -8.63
CA LYS A 66 2.85 1.63 -8.02
C LYS A 66 3.36 2.53 -6.90
N ILE A 67 3.41 3.84 -7.14
CA ILE A 67 3.86 4.83 -6.16
C ILE A 67 2.94 4.80 -4.94
N ALA A 68 1.62 4.88 -5.14
CA ALA A 68 0.65 4.83 -4.04
C ALA A 68 0.81 3.56 -3.19
N LYS A 69 0.95 2.40 -3.84
CA LYS A 69 1.17 1.13 -3.12
C LYS A 69 2.50 1.12 -2.35
N GLN A 70 3.54 1.71 -2.92
CA GLN A 70 4.85 1.82 -2.28
C GLN A 70 4.79 2.75 -1.08
N GLU A 71 4.17 3.92 -1.21
CA GLU A 71 3.97 4.89 -0.11
C GLU A 71 3.15 4.29 1.02
N GLU A 72 2.05 3.57 0.72
CA GLU A 72 1.27 2.86 1.74
C GLU A 72 2.09 1.79 2.48
N TRP A 73 2.94 1.07 1.75
CA TRP A 73 3.81 0.05 2.34
C TRP A 73 4.88 0.69 3.22
N GLU A 74 5.49 1.77 2.76
CA GLU A 74 6.49 2.53 3.51
C GLU A 74 5.90 3.16 4.77
N GLU A 75 4.72 3.77 4.71
CA GLU A 75 4.07 4.36 5.89
C GLU A 75 3.70 3.28 6.93
N LYS A 76 3.14 2.14 6.49
CA LYS A 76 2.85 1.00 7.39
C LYS A 76 4.13 0.44 8.02
N THR A 77 5.18 0.30 7.22
CA THR A 77 6.47 -0.26 7.67
C THR A 77 7.22 0.71 8.56
N LYS A 78 7.18 2.01 8.26
CA LYS A 78 7.81 3.09 9.03
C LYS A 78 7.20 3.19 10.43
N LEU A 79 5.88 3.16 10.55
CA LEU A 79 5.21 3.14 11.87
C LEU A 79 5.51 1.86 12.64
N ALA A 80 5.49 0.69 11.97
CA ALA A 80 5.85 -0.58 12.60
C ALA A 80 7.32 -0.61 13.08
N ASN A 81 8.22 0.02 12.34
CA ASN A 81 9.64 0.10 12.70
C ASN A 81 9.93 1.14 13.80
N GLN A 82 9.12 2.20 13.92
CA GLN A 82 9.27 3.20 14.98
C GLN A 82 8.95 2.64 16.36
N PHE A 83 7.96 1.76 16.46
CA PHE A 83 7.52 1.16 17.72
C PHE A 83 7.55 -0.35 17.61
N ARG A 84 8.75 -0.91 17.74
CA ARG A 84 8.95 -2.35 17.90
C ARG A 84 9.42 -2.67 19.32
N ALA A 85 9.11 -3.89 19.78
CA ALA A 85 9.72 -4.41 21.00
C ALA A 85 11.24 -4.50 20.84
N LEU A 86 11.97 -4.24 21.92
CA LEU A 86 13.41 -4.49 21.98
C LEU A 86 13.64 -5.99 21.86
N THR A 87 14.67 -6.38 21.10
CA THR A 87 15.12 -7.78 21.07
C THR A 87 15.88 -8.11 22.35
N GLU A 88 16.02 -9.41 22.65
CA GLU A 88 16.76 -9.88 23.84
C GLU A 88 18.21 -9.38 23.83
N ASP A 89 18.87 -9.40 22.67
CA ASP A 89 20.23 -8.87 22.49
C ASP A 89 20.32 -7.36 22.76
N GLU A 90 19.31 -6.59 22.34
CA GLU A 90 19.25 -5.15 22.58
C GLU A 90 19.04 -4.84 24.06
N THR A 91 18.18 -5.60 24.75
CA THR A 91 18.01 -5.45 26.20
C THR A 91 19.29 -5.75 26.95
N MET A 92 19.98 -6.84 26.61
CA MET A 92 21.27 -7.19 27.20
C MET A 92 22.31 -6.09 26.96
N TYR A 93 22.38 -5.53 25.75
CA TYR A 93 23.27 -4.42 25.45
C TYR A 93 22.99 -3.18 26.32
N LEU A 94 21.72 -2.81 26.51
CA LEU A 94 21.34 -1.69 27.38
C LEU A 94 21.74 -1.94 28.84
N ASP A 95 21.61 -3.17 29.34
CA ASP A 95 22.07 -3.55 30.67
C ASP A 95 23.58 -3.41 30.81
N THR A 96 24.36 -3.80 29.78
CA THR A 96 25.83 -3.59 29.81
C THR A 96 26.21 -2.11 29.84
N ILE A 97 25.49 -1.24 29.12
CA ILE A 97 25.73 0.21 29.18
C ILE A 97 25.41 0.76 30.57
N ARG A 98 24.30 0.32 31.16
CA ARG A 98 23.88 0.74 32.49
C ARG A 98 24.91 0.33 33.54
N GLU A 99 25.37 -0.91 33.52
CA GLU A 99 26.39 -1.40 34.44
C GLU A 99 27.69 -0.60 34.31
N LYS A 100 28.11 -0.32 33.06
CA LYS A 100 29.30 0.51 32.81
C LYS A 100 29.16 1.92 33.39
N GLN A 101 28.01 2.58 33.20
CA GLN A 101 27.75 3.91 33.77
C GLN A 101 27.78 3.89 35.30
N GLU A 102 27.19 2.87 35.93
CA GLU A 102 27.18 2.73 37.39
C GLU A 102 28.61 2.49 37.95
N GLN A 103 29.44 1.72 37.24
CA GLN A 103 30.85 1.53 37.59
C GLN A 103 31.66 2.81 37.45
N GLU A 104 31.49 3.57 36.37
CA GLU A 104 32.13 4.87 36.16
C GLU A 104 31.71 5.89 37.24
N GLU A 105 30.43 5.93 37.62
CA GLU A 105 29.99 6.76 38.73
C GLU A 105 30.58 6.33 40.08
N ARG A 106 30.66 5.02 40.34
CA ARG A 106 31.20 4.50 41.60
C ARG A 106 32.68 4.84 41.73
N THR A 107 33.47 4.58 40.70
CA THR A 107 34.89 4.92 40.65
C THR A 107 35.12 6.43 40.77
N ARG A 108 34.26 7.25 40.16
CA ARG A 108 34.31 8.70 40.35
C ARG A 108 34.04 9.11 41.79
N LYS A 109 33.01 8.55 42.44
CA LYS A 109 32.68 8.82 43.85
C LYS A 109 33.80 8.38 44.79
N GLU A 110 34.43 7.23 44.52
CA GLU A 110 35.58 6.73 45.28
C GLU A 110 36.77 7.69 45.17
N ARG A 111 37.15 8.08 43.95
CA ARG A 111 38.22 9.06 43.71
C ARG A 111 37.93 10.41 44.38
N ASP A 112 36.72 10.94 44.20
CA ASP A 112 36.31 12.20 44.83
C ASP A 112 36.37 12.10 46.37
N GLY A 113 36.00 10.95 46.94
CA GLY A 113 36.09 10.69 48.37
C GLY A 113 37.51 10.59 48.91
N GLU A 114 38.44 10.01 48.15
CA GLU A 114 39.87 9.97 48.48
C GLU A 114 40.50 11.37 48.45
N GLU A 115 40.21 12.17 47.42
CA GLU A 115 40.70 13.55 47.32
C GLU A 115 40.23 14.42 48.48
N VAL A 116 38.96 14.29 48.89
CA VAL A 116 38.42 15.01 50.05
C VAL A 116 39.06 14.57 51.37
N LYS A 117 39.36 13.28 51.54
CA LYS A 117 40.07 12.79 52.74
C LYS A 117 41.49 13.33 52.80
N GLY A 118 42.22 13.32 51.68
CA GLY A 118 43.58 13.86 51.61
C GLY A 118 43.68 15.36 51.89
N PHE A 119 42.60 16.13 51.68
CA PHE A 119 42.54 17.55 52.04
C PHE A 119 42.25 17.79 53.54
N LYS A 120 41.82 16.76 54.25
CA LYS A 120 41.36 16.83 55.65
C LYS A 120 42.44 16.44 56.66
N GLU A 121 43.51 15.79 56.19
CA GLU A 121 44.78 15.57 56.91
C GLU A 121 45.73 16.75 56.73
#